data_AF-A0A7C1FXH3-F1
#
_entry.id   AF-A0A7C1FXH3-F1
#
_cell.length_a   1.000
_cell.length_b   1.000
_cell.length_c   1.000
_cell.angle_alpha   90.00
_cell.angle_beta   90.00
_cell.angle_gamma   90.00
#
_symmetry.space_group_name_H-M   'P 1'
#
loop_
_entity.id
_entity.type
_entity.pdbx_description
1 polymer ?
#
loop_
_entity_poly.entity_id
_entity_poly.type
_entity_poly.pdbx_seq_one_letter_code
_entity_poly.pdbx_strand_id
1 'polypeptide(L)'
;RNIALEVPVWDPDICIQCGKCVYVCPHAVIRAKVVPPELLANAPASFKSTEARWKELPNQKYVLQVAVEDCTGCALCVEACPVKDKRQTGRKAINMAPQLPLREAEAQNWEFFKQLPNHPRFDGIHFNNVKNVQLLEPLFEFSGACAGCGETPYLSLLTRLFGDRLYVANATGCSSIYGGNLPTTPWTFEAATGRGPAWSNSLFEDNAEFGLGMRLALDEQMNLARELVGRLRNVIGAELADALLNADQSTEQGIAAQRERVAELRRRLEGWRAETAALQPPIADLPSLISNLLAVSDKLVRKSVWIVGGDGWAYDIGYGGLDHVLASGHNVKMLVLDTEVYSNTGGQASKATPLGAIAKFAAAGKHTRKKDLGMMAMSYGNVYVAQVAMGANDAQTIKAFLEAESYNGPALIIAYSHCIAHGIDMAKGLHQQKLAADSGYWPLYRYDPRLHAQGKNPFQLDSGAPKIAFKDYAYNETRYRMLQQSHPEEAEALMKAAQAAVNEHWRKYEEMALKGIGQPHDGAGAMVGGAKSAGTLEPRVAV
;
A
#
# COMPACT_ATOMS: atom_id res chain seq x y z
N ARG A 1 19.32 14.55 5.14
CA ARG A 1 19.51 14.65 6.64
C ARG A 1 20.93 14.30 7.11
N ASN A 2 21.66 13.49 6.35
CA ASN A 2 23.05 13.08 6.55
C ASN A 2 23.33 12.48 7.94
N ILE A 3 22.56 11.46 8.32
CA ILE A 3 22.65 10.81 9.64
C ILE A 3 23.31 9.41 9.61
N ALA A 4 23.51 8.83 8.43
CA ALA A 4 24.06 7.48 8.31
C ALA A 4 25.60 7.48 8.43
N LEU A 5 26.16 6.53 9.18
CA LEU A 5 27.61 6.30 9.20
C LEU A 5 28.07 5.51 7.97
N GLU A 6 27.25 4.55 7.57
CA GLU A 6 27.46 3.70 6.40
C GLU A 6 26.27 3.77 5.45
N VAL A 7 26.53 3.64 4.16
CA VAL A 7 25.51 3.65 3.10
C VAL A 7 25.70 2.46 2.17
N PRO A 8 24.62 1.98 1.53
CA PRO A 8 24.71 0.87 0.61
C PRO A 8 25.40 1.29 -0.70
N VAL A 9 26.39 0.51 -1.12
CA VAL A 9 27.13 0.69 -2.37
C VAL A 9 26.77 -0.44 -3.33
N TRP A 10 26.29 -0.07 -4.52
CA TRP A 10 25.92 -1.00 -5.57
C TRP A 10 27.13 -1.53 -6.35
N ASP A 11 27.11 -2.83 -6.62
CA ASP A 11 28.02 -3.56 -7.48
C ASP A 11 27.24 -4.05 -8.74
N PRO A 12 27.41 -3.39 -9.90
CA PRO A 12 26.68 -3.73 -11.11
C PRO A 12 27.03 -5.11 -11.68
N ASP A 13 28.25 -5.61 -11.46
CA ASP A 13 28.76 -6.80 -12.16
C ASP A 13 28.04 -8.08 -11.72
N ILE A 14 27.70 -8.16 -10.43
CA ILE A 14 27.03 -9.32 -9.83
C ILE A 14 25.54 -9.07 -9.57
N CYS A 15 25.04 -7.88 -9.88
CA CYS A 15 23.64 -7.54 -9.67
C CYS A 15 22.71 -8.31 -10.63
N ILE A 16 21.69 -8.95 -10.06
CA ILE A 16 20.65 -9.65 -10.83
C ILE A 16 19.41 -8.78 -11.10
N GLN A 17 19.43 -7.50 -10.73
CA GLN A 17 18.39 -6.50 -11.01
C GLN A 17 16.99 -6.89 -10.49
N CYS A 18 16.93 -7.60 -9.36
CA CYS A 18 15.68 -8.14 -8.79
C CYS A 18 14.77 -7.12 -8.11
N GLY A 19 15.27 -5.90 -7.80
CA GLY A 19 14.48 -4.85 -7.16
C GLY A 19 14.22 -4.99 -5.67
N LYS A 20 14.62 -6.10 -5.02
CA LYS A 20 14.37 -6.29 -3.59
C LYS A 20 14.93 -5.17 -2.71
N CYS A 21 16.13 -4.67 -3.02
CA CYS A 21 16.74 -3.56 -2.27
C CYS A 21 15.93 -2.25 -2.36
N VAL A 22 15.32 -1.97 -3.51
CA VAL A 22 14.41 -0.83 -3.72
C VAL A 22 13.10 -1.05 -2.99
N TYR A 23 12.53 -2.25 -3.12
CA TYR A 23 11.24 -2.63 -2.56
C TYR A 23 11.19 -2.57 -1.03
N VAL A 24 12.27 -3.00 -0.35
CA VAL A 24 12.31 -3.05 1.11
C VAL A 24 12.82 -1.77 1.77
N CYS A 25 13.21 -0.77 0.99
CA CYS A 25 13.82 0.45 1.54
C CYS A 25 12.77 1.29 2.29
N PRO A 26 12.89 1.48 3.61
CA PRO A 26 11.88 2.20 4.39
C PRO A 26 11.85 3.71 4.14
N HIS A 27 12.82 4.25 3.41
CA HIS A 27 12.93 5.69 3.15
C HIS A 27 12.98 6.03 1.66
N ALA A 28 12.77 5.04 0.78
CA ALA A 28 12.86 5.20 -0.67
C ALA A 28 14.18 5.85 -1.17
N VAL A 29 15.27 5.64 -0.43
CA VAL A 29 16.60 6.21 -0.75
C VAL A 29 17.36 5.41 -1.80
N ILE A 30 16.90 4.21 -2.15
CA ILE A 30 17.46 3.40 -3.23
C ILE A 30 16.42 3.34 -4.34
N ARG A 31 16.78 3.77 -5.54
CA ARG A 31 15.88 3.78 -6.70
C ARG A 31 16.55 3.21 -7.92
N ALA A 32 15.74 2.64 -8.80
CA ALA A 32 16.21 2.10 -10.06
C ALA A 32 15.46 2.72 -11.22
N LYS A 33 16.16 2.89 -12.35
CA LYS A 33 15.59 3.27 -13.64
C LYS A 33 16.15 2.37 -14.73
N VAL A 34 15.38 2.20 -15.79
CA VAL A 34 15.85 1.61 -17.04
C VAL A 34 15.72 2.69 -18.11
N VAL A 35 16.84 3.07 -18.72
CA VAL A 35 16.94 4.24 -19.60
C VAL A 35 17.76 3.94 -20.85
N PRO A 36 17.53 4.69 -21.94
CA PRO A 36 18.33 4.54 -23.14
C PRO A 36 19.80 4.92 -22.89
N PRO A 37 20.76 4.21 -23.52
CA PRO A 37 22.20 4.49 -23.33
C PRO A 37 22.60 5.94 -23.60
N GLU A 38 21.96 6.61 -24.55
CA GLU A 38 22.21 7.99 -24.93
C GLU A 38 21.97 8.99 -23.79
N LEU A 39 21.05 8.69 -22.87
CA LEU A 39 20.78 9.54 -21.70
C LEU A 39 21.92 9.49 -20.67
N LEU A 40 22.85 8.55 -20.80
CA LEU A 40 24.01 8.41 -19.91
C LEU A 40 25.29 9.04 -20.47
N ALA A 41 25.25 9.68 -21.65
CA ALA A 41 26.43 10.25 -22.29
C ALA A 41 27.13 11.32 -21.43
N ASN A 42 26.36 12.09 -20.65
CA ASN A 42 26.85 13.14 -19.76
C ASN A 42 26.81 12.72 -18.28
N ALA A 43 26.74 11.42 -17.98
CA ALA A 43 26.73 10.93 -16.61
C ALA A 43 28.06 11.28 -15.91
N PRO A 44 28.04 11.61 -14.60
CA PRO A 44 29.27 11.77 -13.82
C PRO A 44 30.17 10.54 -13.91
N ALA A 45 31.49 10.71 -13.80
CA ALA A 45 32.45 9.60 -13.93
C ALA A 45 32.24 8.47 -12.91
N SER A 46 31.68 8.80 -11.74
CA SER A 46 31.32 7.86 -10.67
C SER A 46 29.95 7.20 -10.86
N PHE A 47 29.18 7.60 -11.88
CA PHE A 47 27.82 7.11 -12.08
C PHE A 47 27.84 5.71 -12.67
N LYS A 48 27.29 4.74 -11.93
CA LYS A 48 27.30 3.33 -12.32
C LYS A 48 26.08 2.98 -13.17
N SER A 49 26.28 2.12 -14.15
CA SER A 49 25.20 1.50 -14.93
C SER A 49 25.60 0.10 -15.41
N THR A 50 24.62 -0.70 -15.83
CA THR A 50 24.85 -2.00 -16.47
C THR A 50 23.75 -2.27 -17.51
N GLU A 51 23.88 -3.31 -18.33
CA GLU A 51 22.83 -3.69 -19.28
C GLU A 51 21.54 -4.08 -18.57
N ALA A 52 20.40 -3.55 -19.00
CA ALA A 52 19.10 -3.91 -18.46
C ALA A 52 18.74 -5.35 -18.84
N ARG A 53 18.25 -6.13 -17.88
CA ARG A 53 17.85 -7.54 -18.06
C ARG A 53 16.33 -7.68 -18.16
N TRP A 54 15.69 -6.94 -19.06
CA TRP A 54 14.26 -7.04 -19.38
C TRP A 54 14.08 -7.48 -20.83
N LYS A 55 13.13 -8.39 -21.08
CA LYS A 55 12.87 -8.84 -22.46
C LYS A 55 12.13 -7.76 -23.24
N GLU A 56 11.30 -7.02 -22.54
CA GLU A 56 10.42 -5.95 -23.01
C GLU A 56 11.20 -4.65 -23.30
N LEU A 57 12.39 -4.51 -22.72
CA LEU A 57 13.24 -3.32 -22.81
C LEU A 57 14.65 -3.67 -23.33
N PRO A 58 14.78 -4.09 -24.60
CA PRO A 58 16.07 -4.46 -25.19
C PRO A 58 16.98 -3.24 -25.34
N ASN A 59 18.30 -3.45 -25.24
CA ASN A 59 19.33 -2.43 -25.44
C ASN A 59 19.23 -1.20 -24.52
N GLN A 60 18.60 -1.35 -23.35
CA GLN A 60 18.50 -0.30 -22.34
C GLN A 60 19.57 -0.47 -21.25
N LYS A 61 19.86 0.60 -20.51
CA LYS A 61 20.75 0.59 -19.35
C LYS A 61 19.94 0.57 -18.07
N TYR A 62 20.32 -0.30 -17.14
CA TYR A 62 19.82 -0.31 -15.78
C TYR A 62 20.75 0.51 -14.87
N VAL A 63 20.15 1.39 -14.09
CA VAL A 63 20.84 2.22 -13.09
C VAL A 63 20.18 1.98 -11.74
N LEU A 64 20.97 1.80 -10.69
CA LEU A 64 20.52 1.73 -9.30
C LEU A 64 21.30 2.78 -8.51
N GLN A 65 20.60 3.80 -8.04
CA GLN A 65 21.21 4.95 -7.37
C GLN A 65 20.72 5.06 -5.92
N VAL A 66 21.62 5.51 -5.05
CA VAL A 66 21.37 5.75 -3.63
C VAL A 66 21.42 7.24 -3.32
N ALA A 67 20.37 7.77 -2.70
CA ALA A 67 20.38 9.08 -2.06
C ALA A 67 21.13 8.99 -0.73
N VAL A 68 22.46 9.06 -0.78
CA VAL A 68 23.33 8.82 0.39
C VAL A 68 23.05 9.79 1.54
N GLU A 69 22.68 11.03 1.24
CA GLU A 69 22.39 12.06 2.24
C GLU A 69 21.04 11.86 2.95
N ASP A 70 20.16 11.00 2.43
CA ASP A 70 18.88 10.68 3.06
C ASP A 70 18.81 9.24 3.58
N CYS A 71 19.82 8.42 3.26
CA CYS A 71 19.98 7.10 3.83
C CYS A 71 20.10 7.17 5.36
N THR A 72 19.47 6.20 6.04
CA THR A 72 19.54 6.05 7.50
C THR A 72 20.47 4.92 7.94
N GLY A 73 21.18 4.26 7.01
CA GLY A 73 22.14 3.20 7.32
C GLY A 73 21.53 1.89 7.86
N CYS A 74 20.23 1.63 7.65
CA CYS A 74 19.54 0.48 8.27
C CYS A 74 19.93 -0.92 7.75
N ALA A 75 20.73 -1.01 6.69
CA ALA A 75 21.18 -2.26 6.07
C ALA A 75 20.10 -3.23 5.53
N LEU A 76 18.79 -2.93 5.63
CA LEU A 76 17.70 -3.78 5.12
C LEU A 76 17.87 -4.18 3.64
N CYS A 77 18.33 -3.25 2.81
CA CYS A 77 18.58 -3.49 1.39
C CYS A 77 19.68 -4.52 1.12
N VAL A 78 20.72 -4.53 1.98
CA VAL A 78 21.82 -5.51 1.94
C VAL A 78 21.31 -6.85 2.43
N GLU A 79 20.56 -6.89 3.53
CA GLU A 79 19.94 -8.11 4.05
C GLU A 79 18.99 -8.76 3.04
N ALA A 80 18.17 -7.97 2.37
CA ALA A 80 17.24 -8.43 1.33
C ALA A 80 17.91 -8.86 0.03
N CYS A 81 19.18 -8.48 -0.22
CA CYS A 81 19.87 -8.83 -1.45
C CYS A 81 20.11 -10.36 -1.52
N PRO A 82 19.56 -11.06 -2.54
CA PRO A 82 19.65 -12.51 -2.63
C PRO A 82 20.97 -13.00 -3.26
N VAL A 83 21.79 -12.07 -3.79
CA VAL A 83 23.05 -12.41 -4.46
C VAL A 83 24.06 -12.91 -3.45
N LYS A 84 24.71 -14.03 -3.79
CA LYS A 84 25.87 -14.56 -3.07
C LYS A 84 27.06 -14.54 -4.04
N ASP A 85 28.08 -13.74 -3.77
CA ASP A 85 29.28 -13.74 -4.60
C ASP A 85 30.06 -15.05 -4.39
N LYS A 86 30.34 -15.76 -5.49
CA LYS A 86 31.13 -17.00 -5.46
C LYS A 86 32.61 -16.74 -5.17
N ARG A 87 33.09 -15.52 -5.39
CA ARG A 87 34.50 -15.11 -5.23
C ARG A 87 34.81 -14.67 -3.80
N GLN A 88 33.82 -14.19 -3.05
CA GLN A 88 34.00 -13.68 -1.71
C GLN A 88 32.76 -13.93 -0.85
N THR A 89 32.89 -14.82 0.14
CA THR A 89 31.82 -15.12 1.10
C THR A 89 31.35 -13.85 1.80
N GLY A 90 30.02 -13.64 1.85
CA GLY A 90 29.41 -12.49 2.49
C GLY A 90 29.26 -11.26 1.59
N ARG A 91 29.99 -11.17 0.47
CA ARG A 91 29.78 -10.10 -0.52
C ARG A 91 28.49 -10.32 -1.29
N LYS A 92 27.67 -9.27 -1.38
CA LYS A 92 26.41 -9.22 -2.12
C LYS A 92 26.49 -8.18 -3.25
N ALA A 93 25.44 -8.03 -4.05
CA ALA A 93 25.39 -7.00 -5.10
C ALA A 93 25.20 -5.56 -4.56
N ILE A 94 24.91 -5.43 -3.27
CA ILE A 94 24.82 -4.15 -2.58
C ILE A 94 25.33 -4.39 -1.15
N ASN A 95 26.26 -3.57 -0.67
CA ASN A 95 26.94 -3.77 0.63
C ASN A 95 27.09 -2.43 1.34
N MET A 96 27.15 -2.44 2.67
CA MET A 96 27.41 -1.21 3.44
C MET A 96 28.87 -0.78 3.29
N ALA A 97 29.12 0.52 3.19
CA ALA A 97 30.44 1.13 3.24
C ALA A 97 30.39 2.49 3.94
N PRO A 98 31.52 2.99 4.50
CA PRO A 98 31.58 4.31 5.10
C PRO A 98 31.07 5.41 4.16
N GLN A 99 30.20 6.29 4.66
CA GLN A 99 29.55 7.31 3.84
C GLN A 99 30.51 8.42 3.38
N LEU A 100 31.40 8.89 4.27
CA LEU A 100 32.17 10.12 4.07
C LEU A 100 32.94 10.17 2.73
N PRO A 101 33.66 9.12 2.31
CA PRO A 101 34.38 9.14 1.03
C PRO A 101 33.48 9.14 -0.21
N LEU A 102 32.20 8.77 -0.05
CA LEU A 102 31.26 8.58 -1.15
C LEU A 102 30.29 9.75 -1.31
N ARG A 103 30.05 10.52 -0.23
CA ARG A 103 28.96 11.50 -0.14
C ARG A 103 28.91 12.47 -1.31
N GLU A 104 30.02 13.13 -1.61
CA GLU A 104 30.05 14.21 -2.61
C GLU A 104 29.81 13.67 -4.02
N ALA A 105 30.46 12.57 -4.38
CA ALA A 105 30.28 11.91 -5.68
C ALA A 105 28.85 11.36 -5.83
N GLU A 106 28.31 10.72 -4.79
CA GLU A 106 26.97 10.14 -4.84
C GLU A 106 25.85 11.19 -4.78
N ALA A 107 26.09 12.36 -4.18
CA ALA A 107 25.17 13.50 -4.29
C ALA A 107 25.08 14.01 -5.74
N GLN A 108 26.21 14.14 -6.43
CA GLN A 108 26.23 14.48 -7.87
C GLN A 108 25.55 13.40 -8.72
N ASN A 109 25.82 12.13 -8.44
CA ASN A 109 25.15 11.00 -9.09
C ASN A 109 23.63 11.02 -8.85
N TRP A 110 23.18 11.39 -7.64
CA TRP A 110 21.75 11.51 -7.30
C TRP A 110 21.06 12.64 -8.08
N GLU A 111 21.69 13.81 -8.16
CA GLU A 111 21.17 14.92 -8.96
C GLU A 111 21.03 14.55 -10.45
N PHE A 112 22.03 13.86 -11.00
CA PHE A 112 21.95 13.32 -12.36
C PHE A 112 20.83 12.28 -12.50
N PHE A 113 20.72 11.34 -11.55
CA PHE A 113 19.68 10.31 -11.56
C PHE A 113 18.25 10.90 -11.57
N LYS A 114 18.01 12.00 -10.85
CA LYS A 114 16.70 12.67 -10.83
C LYS A 114 16.30 13.23 -12.20
N GLN A 115 17.26 13.62 -13.03
CA GLN A 115 17.00 14.15 -14.38
C GLN A 115 16.61 13.06 -15.39
N LEU A 116 16.96 11.80 -15.11
CA LEU A 116 16.56 10.67 -15.96
C LEU A 116 15.04 10.48 -15.92
N PRO A 117 14.39 10.05 -17.01
CA PRO A 117 12.96 9.81 -17.02
C PRO A 117 12.58 8.63 -16.12
N ASN A 118 11.43 8.74 -15.44
CA ASN A 118 10.79 7.61 -14.79
C ASN A 118 10.16 6.70 -15.84
N HIS A 119 10.10 5.40 -15.55
CA HIS A 119 9.44 4.44 -16.42
C HIS A 119 7.92 4.66 -16.38
N PRO A 120 7.22 4.66 -17.53
CA PRO A 120 5.78 4.90 -17.57
C PRO A 120 4.99 3.76 -16.89
N ARG A 121 3.77 4.07 -16.43
CA ARG A 121 2.88 3.12 -15.76
C ARG A 121 2.24 2.09 -16.70
N PHE A 122 2.34 2.29 -18.02
CA PHE A 122 1.79 1.41 -19.04
C PHE A 122 2.63 1.47 -20.32
N ASP A 123 3.47 0.46 -20.56
CA ASP A 123 4.31 0.37 -21.78
C ASP A 123 4.73 -1.08 -22.12
N GLY A 124 3.88 -2.05 -21.75
CA GLY A 124 4.16 -3.47 -21.98
C GLY A 124 4.81 -4.17 -20.78
N ILE A 125 5.21 -3.44 -19.73
CA ILE A 125 5.60 -4.03 -18.44
C ILE A 125 4.42 -4.12 -17.49
N HIS A 126 4.22 -5.31 -16.91
CA HIS A 126 3.23 -5.53 -15.86
C HIS A 126 3.84 -5.39 -14.47
N PHE A 127 3.31 -4.48 -13.65
CA PHE A 127 3.77 -4.19 -12.28
C PHE A 127 3.18 -5.15 -11.23
N ASN A 128 3.26 -6.45 -11.50
CA ASN A 128 2.71 -7.51 -10.63
C ASN A 128 3.78 -8.29 -9.86
N ASN A 129 5.03 -7.84 -9.92
CA ASN A 129 6.16 -8.48 -9.26
C ASN A 129 7.19 -7.43 -8.82
N VAL A 130 8.05 -7.80 -7.87
CA VAL A 130 9.05 -6.91 -7.26
C VAL A 130 9.97 -6.29 -8.30
N LYS A 131 10.41 -7.09 -9.28
CA LYS A 131 11.33 -6.64 -10.32
C LYS A 131 10.74 -5.51 -11.15
N ASN A 132 9.45 -5.53 -11.45
CA ASN A 132 8.85 -4.48 -12.27
C ASN A 132 8.43 -3.29 -11.41
N VAL A 133 7.85 -3.53 -10.22
CA VAL A 133 7.45 -2.47 -9.28
C VAL A 133 8.61 -1.55 -8.88
N GLN A 134 9.85 -2.05 -8.89
CA GLN A 134 11.04 -1.24 -8.59
C GLN A 134 11.20 -0.01 -9.52
N LEU A 135 10.68 -0.09 -10.76
CA LEU A 135 10.80 0.94 -11.79
C LEU A 135 9.80 2.09 -11.62
N LEU A 136 8.75 1.89 -10.81
CA LEU A 136 7.78 2.93 -10.50
C LEU A 136 8.37 3.93 -9.53
N GLU A 137 8.02 5.20 -9.71
CA GLU A 137 8.42 6.26 -8.78
C GLU A 137 7.71 6.10 -7.43
N PRO A 138 8.44 6.13 -6.30
CA PRO A 138 7.81 6.19 -4.98
C PRO A 138 7.32 7.62 -4.71
N LEU A 139 6.06 7.77 -4.27
CA LEU A 139 5.50 9.07 -3.84
C LEU A 139 5.39 9.20 -2.31
N PHE A 140 6.09 8.32 -1.61
CA PHE A 140 6.35 8.37 -0.17
C PHE A 140 7.85 8.13 0.05
N GLU A 141 8.58 9.19 0.40
CA GLU A 141 10.04 9.20 0.42
C GLU A 141 10.60 9.97 1.62
N PHE A 142 11.81 9.61 2.08
CA PHE A 142 12.59 10.37 3.06
C PHE A 142 11.88 10.73 4.38
N SER A 143 10.96 9.86 4.83
CA SER A 143 10.16 10.10 6.04
C SER A 143 10.99 10.19 7.33
N GLY A 144 10.36 10.74 8.37
CA GLY A 144 10.93 10.80 9.72
C GLY A 144 11.00 9.45 10.45
N ALA A 145 10.61 8.34 9.82
CA ALA A 145 10.53 7.03 10.46
C ALA A 145 11.90 6.50 10.91
N CYS A 146 11.89 5.59 11.88
CA CYS A 146 13.10 4.94 12.40
C CYS A 146 13.91 4.25 11.28
N ALA A 147 15.24 4.14 11.48
CA ALA A 147 16.08 3.34 10.61
C ALA A 147 15.59 1.88 10.61
N GLY A 148 15.22 1.36 9.43
CA GLY A 148 14.69 0.01 9.31
C GLY A 148 13.21 -0.12 9.66
N CYS A 149 12.42 0.96 9.71
CA CYS A 149 10.99 0.89 10.02
C CYS A 149 10.23 -0.15 9.18
N GLY A 150 9.41 -0.99 9.83
CA GLY A 150 8.62 -2.00 9.15
C GLY A 150 7.34 -1.52 8.48
N GLU A 151 6.92 -0.29 8.73
CA GLU A 151 5.67 0.26 8.22
C GLU A 151 5.83 0.90 6.82
N THR A 152 6.86 1.73 6.65
CA THR A 152 7.01 2.60 5.48
C THR A 152 7.26 1.90 4.15
N PRO A 153 7.86 0.68 4.06
CA PRO A 153 7.89 -0.06 2.80
C PRO A 153 6.50 -0.33 2.22
N TYR A 154 5.48 -0.55 3.06
CA TYR A 154 4.10 -0.74 2.60
C TYR A 154 3.51 0.55 2.01
N LEU A 155 3.81 1.73 2.59
CA LEU A 155 3.39 3.02 2.05
C LEU A 155 4.13 3.37 0.75
N SER A 156 5.42 3.01 0.67
CA SER A 156 6.17 3.15 -0.59
C SER A 156 5.58 2.28 -1.69
N LEU A 157 5.20 1.03 -1.39
CA LEU A 157 4.50 0.16 -2.34
C LEU A 157 3.15 0.75 -2.76
N LEU A 158 2.35 1.22 -1.79
CA LEU A 158 1.04 1.83 -2.04
C LEU A 158 1.14 2.98 -3.04
N THR A 159 2.08 3.90 -2.80
CA THR A 159 2.26 5.10 -3.62
C THR A 159 2.88 4.80 -4.98
N ARG A 160 3.78 3.81 -5.08
CA ARG A 160 4.25 3.31 -6.38
C ARG A 160 3.09 2.84 -7.24
N LEU A 161 2.22 1.99 -6.67
CA LEU A 161 1.15 1.37 -7.44
C LEU A 161 0.02 2.35 -7.80
N PHE A 162 -0.41 3.22 -6.88
CA PHE A 162 -1.65 4.00 -7.06
C PHE A 162 -1.52 5.51 -6.77
N GLY A 163 -0.30 6.00 -6.52
CA GLY A 163 -0.06 7.31 -5.94
C GLY A 163 -0.56 8.51 -6.75
N ASP A 164 -0.67 8.39 -8.07
CA ASP A 164 -1.14 9.44 -8.99
C ASP A 164 -2.66 9.70 -8.93
N ARG A 165 -3.40 8.91 -8.14
CA ARG A 165 -4.85 8.99 -7.92
C ARG A 165 -5.25 8.64 -6.49
N LEU A 166 -4.30 8.66 -5.56
CA LEU A 166 -4.46 8.20 -4.18
C LEU A 166 -4.99 9.31 -3.27
N TYR A 167 -5.97 8.96 -2.44
CA TYR A 167 -6.41 9.72 -1.28
C TYR A 167 -6.10 8.89 -0.04
N VAL A 168 -5.44 9.48 0.95
CA VAL A 168 -5.05 8.83 2.20
C VAL A 168 -5.73 9.51 3.38
N ALA A 169 -6.64 8.79 4.03
CA ALA A 169 -7.09 9.09 5.38
C ALA A 169 -6.18 8.35 6.37
N ASN A 170 -5.43 9.08 7.18
CA ASN A 170 -4.43 8.50 8.06
C ASN A 170 -4.82 8.66 9.53
N ALA A 171 -4.92 7.56 10.28
CA ALA A 171 -5.17 7.59 11.72
C ALA A 171 -3.96 8.18 12.44
N THR A 172 -4.19 8.80 13.59
CA THR A 172 -3.10 9.27 14.45
C THR A 172 -2.28 8.10 14.98
N GLY A 173 -0.96 8.17 14.84
CA GLY A 173 -0.04 7.09 15.22
C GLY A 173 1.32 7.28 14.56
N CYS A 174 2.18 6.25 14.55
CA CYS A 174 3.50 6.37 13.89
C CYS A 174 3.37 6.86 12.45
N SER A 175 2.38 6.33 11.71
CA SER A 175 2.13 6.72 10.31
C SER A 175 1.75 8.17 10.09
N SER A 176 1.04 8.81 11.02
CA SER A 176 0.81 10.26 10.94
C SER A 176 2.02 11.07 11.38
N ILE A 177 2.81 10.59 12.35
CA ILE A 177 4.02 11.29 12.82
C ILE A 177 5.10 11.32 11.75
N TYR A 178 5.53 10.18 11.21
CA TYR A 178 6.52 10.20 10.14
C TYR A 178 5.92 10.67 8.81
N GLY A 179 4.58 10.64 8.66
CA GLY A 179 3.84 11.01 7.45
C GLY A 179 3.43 12.47 7.36
N GLY A 180 3.43 13.23 8.47
CA GLY A 180 2.86 14.58 8.48
C GLY A 180 3.32 15.48 9.62
N ASN A 181 4.52 15.26 10.17
CA ASN A 181 5.10 16.17 11.18
C ASN A 181 5.74 17.40 10.50
N LEU A 182 4.99 18.50 10.49
CA LEU A 182 5.40 19.78 9.89
C LEU A 182 6.72 20.30 10.50
N PRO A 183 7.58 20.97 9.71
CA PRO A 183 7.34 21.51 8.36
C PRO A 183 7.63 20.54 7.20
N THR A 184 8.02 19.29 7.47
CA THR A 184 8.41 18.33 6.42
C THR A 184 7.29 17.34 6.11
N THR A 185 7.14 16.97 4.84
CA THR A 185 6.23 15.89 4.39
C THR A 185 7.00 14.89 3.51
N PRO A 186 6.83 13.57 3.74
CA PRO A 186 7.35 12.53 2.85
C PRO A 186 6.46 12.27 1.63
N TRP A 187 5.24 12.82 1.61
CA TRP A 187 4.32 12.70 0.49
C TRP A 187 4.74 13.68 -0.60
N THR A 188 5.02 13.16 -1.79
CA THR A 188 5.47 13.95 -2.95
C THR A 188 4.56 13.71 -4.16
N PHE A 189 4.92 14.29 -5.30
CA PHE A 189 4.19 14.18 -6.55
C PHE A 189 5.12 13.83 -7.71
N GLU A 190 4.57 13.20 -8.73
CA GLU A 190 5.29 12.93 -9.99
C GLU A 190 5.55 14.27 -10.69
N ALA A 191 6.82 14.63 -10.89
CA ALA A 191 7.19 15.92 -11.48
C ALA A 191 6.60 16.13 -12.88
N ALA A 192 6.47 15.07 -13.68
CA ALA A 192 5.94 15.13 -15.04
C ALA A 192 4.43 15.44 -15.10
N THR A 193 3.68 15.09 -14.06
CA THR A 193 2.21 15.18 -14.07
C THR A 193 1.66 16.13 -13.00
N GLY A 194 2.46 16.49 -12.00
CA GLY A 194 2.03 17.23 -10.82
C GLY A 194 1.09 16.44 -9.90
N ARG A 195 0.92 15.12 -10.12
CA ARG A 195 -0.02 14.28 -9.38
C ARG A 195 0.69 13.50 -8.28
N GLY A 196 0.05 13.42 -7.12
CA GLY A 196 0.51 12.63 -5.99
C GLY A 196 -0.59 12.40 -4.98
N PRO A 197 -0.28 11.70 -3.88
CA PRO A 197 -1.27 11.37 -2.85
C PRO A 197 -1.83 12.62 -2.18
N ALA A 198 -3.17 12.72 -2.11
CA ALA A 198 -3.84 13.66 -1.23
C ALA A 198 -3.92 13.05 0.17
N TRP A 199 -3.08 13.51 1.10
CA TRP A 199 -2.98 12.97 2.45
C TRP A 199 -3.64 13.88 3.49
N SER A 200 -4.34 13.28 4.46
CA SER A 200 -4.85 13.99 5.63
C SER A 200 -4.94 13.08 6.85
N ASN A 201 -4.69 13.64 8.02
CA ASN A 201 -4.91 13.03 9.32
C ASN A 201 -6.01 13.83 10.03
N SER A 202 -7.13 13.16 10.34
CA SER A 202 -8.19 13.72 11.19
C SER A 202 -7.85 13.49 12.66
N LEU A 203 -8.36 12.42 13.27
CA LEU A 203 -8.08 12.03 14.65
C LEU A 203 -7.57 10.59 14.73
N PHE A 204 -7.43 10.09 15.96
CA PHE A 204 -7.01 8.72 16.19
C PHE A 204 -8.19 7.74 16.00
N GLU A 205 -9.35 8.14 16.45
CA GLU A 205 -10.57 7.34 16.59
C GLU A 205 -11.45 7.29 15.34
N ASP A 206 -11.41 8.32 14.50
CA ASP A 206 -12.41 8.56 13.44
C ASP A 206 -11.92 8.22 12.01
N ASN A 207 -10.74 7.62 11.89
CA ASN A 207 -10.06 7.54 10.59
C ASN A 207 -10.83 6.73 9.54
N ALA A 208 -11.58 5.70 9.95
CA ALA A 208 -12.37 4.92 9.02
C ALA A 208 -13.51 5.76 8.43
N GLU A 209 -14.22 6.45 9.30
CA GLU A 209 -15.34 7.34 9.01
C GLU A 209 -14.88 8.54 8.18
N PHE A 210 -13.71 9.07 8.50
CA PHE A 210 -13.07 10.14 7.74
C PHE A 210 -12.78 9.72 6.29
N GLY A 211 -12.19 8.53 6.11
CA GLY A 211 -11.97 7.95 4.78
C GLY A 211 -13.28 7.64 4.04
N LEU A 212 -14.32 7.17 4.75
CA LEU A 212 -15.65 7.00 4.17
C LEU A 212 -16.22 8.35 3.69
N GLY A 213 -16.08 9.41 4.48
CA GLY A 213 -16.47 10.76 4.08
C GLY A 213 -15.78 11.22 2.79
N MET A 214 -14.48 10.96 2.64
CA MET A 214 -13.76 11.22 1.39
C MET A 214 -14.35 10.43 0.21
N ARG A 215 -14.67 9.14 0.40
CA ARG A 215 -15.28 8.30 -0.64
C ARG A 215 -16.65 8.84 -1.07
N LEU A 216 -17.53 9.14 -0.12
CA LEU A 216 -18.86 9.67 -0.40
C LEU A 216 -18.78 11.01 -1.14
N ALA A 217 -17.91 11.92 -0.72
CA ALA A 217 -17.71 13.19 -1.41
C ALA A 217 -17.21 12.99 -2.84
N LEU A 218 -16.27 12.06 -3.07
CA LEU A 218 -15.77 11.76 -4.41
C LEU A 218 -16.84 11.10 -5.31
N ASP A 219 -17.70 10.25 -4.73
CA ASP A 219 -18.83 9.64 -5.46
C ASP A 219 -19.84 10.70 -5.89
N GLU A 220 -20.24 11.60 -5.00
CA GLU A 220 -21.17 12.68 -5.34
C GLU A 220 -20.59 13.66 -6.36
N GLN A 221 -19.32 14.04 -6.24
CA GLN A 221 -18.68 14.90 -7.24
C GLN A 221 -18.57 14.21 -8.61
N MET A 222 -18.31 12.89 -8.64
CA MET A 222 -18.30 12.12 -9.87
C MET A 222 -19.72 12.04 -10.48
N ASN A 223 -20.76 11.80 -9.67
CA ASN A 223 -22.15 11.77 -10.13
C ASN A 223 -22.56 13.11 -10.74
N LEU A 224 -22.23 14.22 -10.07
CA LEU A 224 -22.45 15.57 -10.59
C LEU A 224 -21.70 15.79 -11.92
N ALA A 225 -20.43 15.38 -12.00
CA ALA A 225 -19.66 15.51 -13.24
C ALA A 225 -20.31 14.73 -14.39
N ARG A 226 -20.80 13.51 -14.14
CA ARG A 226 -21.50 12.68 -15.14
C ARG A 226 -22.82 13.29 -15.59
N GLU A 227 -23.62 13.81 -14.65
CA GLU A 227 -24.86 14.52 -14.98
C GLU A 227 -24.58 15.75 -15.88
N LEU A 228 -23.60 16.57 -15.50
CA LEU A 228 -23.22 17.76 -16.24
C LEU A 228 -22.65 17.42 -17.63
N VAL A 229 -21.88 16.33 -17.78
CA VAL A 229 -21.46 15.81 -19.09
C VAL A 229 -22.69 15.47 -19.96
N GLY A 230 -23.72 14.86 -19.38
CA GLY A 230 -24.98 14.59 -20.07
C GLY A 230 -25.72 15.86 -20.50
N ARG A 231 -25.83 16.84 -19.61
CA ARG A 231 -26.49 18.14 -19.89
C ARG A 231 -25.75 18.96 -20.93
N LEU A 232 -24.42 18.91 -20.92
CA LEU A 232 -23.56 19.63 -21.85
C LEU A 232 -23.20 18.80 -23.09
N ARG A 233 -23.88 17.67 -23.34
CA ARG A 233 -23.61 16.77 -24.48
C ARG A 233 -23.55 17.51 -25.83
N ASN A 234 -24.46 18.43 -26.09
CA ASN A 234 -24.49 19.19 -27.35
C ASN A 234 -23.40 20.26 -27.43
N VAL A 235 -22.86 20.70 -26.29
CA VAL A 235 -21.79 21.69 -26.17
C VAL A 235 -20.44 21.02 -26.38
N ILE A 236 -20.21 19.88 -25.72
CA ILE A 236 -18.93 19.16 -25.76
C ILE A 236 -18.87 18.13 -26.90
N GLY A 237 -19.99 17.79 -27.53
CA GLY A 237 -20.12 16.77 -28.57
C GLY A 237 -20.49 15.38 -28.02
N ALA A 238 -21.43 14.71 -28.70
CA ALA A 238 -22.00 13.43 -28.30
C ALA A 238 -20.94 12.31 -28.13
N GLU A 239 -19.98 12.22 -29.06
CA GLU A 239 -18.92 11.21 -29.03
C GLU A 239 -18.04 11.33 -27.78
N LEU A 240 -17.60 12.54 -27.45
CA LEU A 240 -16.79 12.78 -26.25
C LEU A 240 -17.59 12.51 -24.98
N ALA A 241 -18.86 12.92 -24.95
CA ALA A 241 -19.74 12.65 -23.81
C ALA A 241 -19.90 11.14 -23.57
N ASP A 242 -20.18 10.35 -24.61
CA ASP A 242 -20.31 8.89 -24.49
C ASP A 242 -19.00 8.23 -24.08
N ALA A 243 -17.88 8.67 -24.64
CA ALA A 243 -16.56 8.15 -24.30
C ALA A 243 -16.17 8.44 -22.85
N LEU A 244 -16.52 9.62 -22.32
CA LEU A 244 -16.31 9.98 -20.91
C LEU A 244 -17.17 9.15 -19.95
N LEU A 245 -18.43 8.94 -20.30
CA LEU A 245 -19.43 8.28 -19.43
C LEU A 245 -19.25 6.77 -19.37
N ASN A 246 -18.74 6.14 -20.44
CA ASN A 246 -18.62 4.68 -20.57
C ASN A 246 -17.17 4.17 -20.52
N ALA A 247 -16.22 5.00 -20.09
CA ALA A 247 -14.81 4.64 -20.03
C ALA A 247 -14.53 3.49 -19.05
N ASP A 248 -13.89 2.43 -19.53
CA ASP A 248 -13.26 1.43 -18.67
C ASP A 248 -11.97 1.99 -18.05
N GLN A 249 -11.92 2.02 -16.73
CA GLN A 249 -10.80 2.50 -15.91
C GLN A 249 -10.27 1.40 -14.99
N SER A 250 -10.45 0.13 -15.38
CA SER A 250 -9.94 -1.04 -14.66
C SER A 250 -8.42 -1.22 -14.78
N THR A 251 -7.79 -0.57 -15.77
CA THR A 251 -6.35 -0.64 -16.05
C THR A 251 -5.70 0.75 -16.06
N GLU A 252 -4.37 0.81 -15.88
CA GLU A 252 -3.59 2.05 -15.98
C GLU A 252 -3.72 2.71 -17.37
N GLN A 253 -3.78 1.92 -18.44
CA GLN A 253 -4.02 2.42 -19.79
C GLN A 253 -5.43 3.04 -19.91
N GLY A 254 -6.46 2.41 -19.34
CA GLY A 254 -7.82 2.96 -19.33
C GLY A 254 -7.93 4.26 -18.55
N ILE A 255 -7.22 4.37 -17.43
CA ILE A 255 -7.11 5.59 -16.63
C ILE A 255 -6.39 6.70 -17.40
N ALA A 256 -5.29 6.38 -18.08
CA ALA A 256 -4.57 7.33 -18.93
C ALA A 256 -5.44 7.86 -20.08
N ALA A 257 -6.12 6.96 -20.80
CA ALA A 257 -7.07 7.34 -21.83
C ALA A 257 -8.21 8.22 -21.28
N GLN A 258 -8.71 7.94 -20.08
CA GLN A 258 -9.72 8.81 -19.44
C GLN A 258 -9.17 10.20 -19.13
N ARG A 259 -7.90 10.32 -18.71
CA ARG A 259 -7.26 11.62 -18.49
C ARG A 259 -7.17 12.43 -19.78
N GLU A 260 -6.85 11.80 -20.90
CA GLU A 260 -6.85 12.46 -22.22
C GLU A 260 -8.25 12.98 -22.59
N ARG A 261 -9.30 12.17 -22.36
CA ARG A 261 -10.70 12.60 -22.57
C ARG A 261 -11.08 13.79 -21.68
N VAL A 262 -10.65 13.79 -20.41
CA VAL A 262 -10.90 14.90 -19.48
C VAL A 262 -10.12 16.15 -19.86
N ALA A 263 -8.89 16.01 -20.37
CA ALA A 263 -8.13 17.14 -20.89
C ALA A 263 -8.83 17.77 -22.11
N GLU A 264 -9.32 16.94 -23.04
CA GLU A 264 -10.10 17.40 -24.19
C GLU A 264 -11.42 18.05 -23.77
N LEU A 265 -12.12 17.48 -22.77
CA LEU A 265 -13.32 18.08 -22.18
C LEU A 265 -13.03 19.50 -21.67
N ARG A 266 -11.98 19.66 -20.86
CA ARG A 266 -11.59 20.96 -20.31
C ARG A 266 -11.30 21.96 -21.40
N ARG A 267 -10.53 21.58 -22.42
CA ARG A 267 -10.22 22.42 -23.58
C ARG A 267 -11.48 22.92 -24.30
N ARG A 268 -12.45 22.03 -24.55
CA ARG A 268 -13.74 22.41 -25.18
C ARG A 268 -14.56 23.36 -24.30
N LEU A 269 -14.64 23.06 -23.00
CA LEU A 269 -15.37 23.89 -22.03
C LEU A 269 -14.76 25.27 -21.86
N GLU A 270 -13.43 25.39 -21.87
CA GLU A 270 -12.73 26.67 -21.82
C GLU A 270 -12.98 27.50 -23.09
N GLY A 271 -12.98 26.87 -24.27
CA GLY A 271 -13.37 27.52 -25.52
C GLY A 271 -14.79 28.10 -25.44
N TRP A 272 -15.77 27.28 -25.03
CA TRP A 272 -17.15 27.72 -24.84
C TRP A 272 -17.31 28.77 -23.75
N ARG A 273 -16.51 28.73 -22.67
CA ARG A 273 -16.51 29.75 -21.63
C ARG A 273 -16.12 31.12 -22.19
N ALA A 274 -15.14 31.16 -23.08
CA ALA A 274 -14.74 32.39 -23.76
C ALA A 274 -15.80 32.88 -24.74
N GLU A 275 -16.38 31.99 -25.56
CA GLU A 275 -17.42 32.33 -26.53
C GLU A 275 -18.71 32.83 -25.86
N THR A 276 -19.18 32.14 -24.83
CA THR A 276 -20.40 32.52 -24.10
C THR A 276 -20.27 33.85 -23.37
N ALA A 277 -19.08 34.19 -22.89
CA ALA A 277 -18.80 35.50 -22.28
C ALA A 277 -18.91 36.66 -23.29
N ALA A 278 -18.81 36.39 -24.59
CA ALA A 278 -18.90 37.38 -25.66
C ALA A 278 -20.30 37.51 -26.29
N LEU A 279 -21.26 36.65 -25.93
CA LEU A 279 -22.62 36.67 -26.48
C LEU A 279 -23.52 37.70 -25.79
N GLN A 280 -24.28 38.46 -26.60
CA GLN A 280 -25.35 39.35 -26.14
C GLN A 280 -26.67 39.01 -26.85
N PRO A 281 -27.72 38.53 -26.15
CA PRO A 281 -27.76 38.19 -24.72
C PRO A 281 -27.04 36.85 -24.40
N PRO A 282 -26.63 36.62 -23.14
CA PRO A 282 -26.03 35.35 -22.75
C PRO A 282 -27.03 34.20 -22.86
N ILE A 283 -26.52 33.00 -23.16
CA ILE A 283 -27.31 31.77 -23.07
C ILE A 283 -27.53 31.45 -21.58
N ALA A 284 -28.79 31.42 -21.15
CA ALA A 284 -29.15 31.16 -19.75
C ALA A 284 -28.54 29.85 -19.23
N ASP A 285 -28.06 29.88 -17.99
CA ASP A 285 -27.43 28.79 -17.22
C ASP A 285 -26.12 28.19 -17.77
N LEU A 286 -25.84 28.32 -19.07
CA LEU A 286 -24.69 27.67 -19.71
C LEU A 286 -23.32 28.05 -19.08
N PRO A 287 -23.01 29.34 -18.78
CA PRO A 287 -21.75 29.69 -18.10
C PRO A 287 -21.59 29.05 -16.72
N SER A 288 -22.70 28.91 -15.97
CA SER A 288 -22.71 28.27 -14.66
C SER A 288 -22.48 26.76 -14.79
N LEU A 289 -23.15 26.10 -15.74
CA LEU A 289 -22.97 24.68 -16.02
C LEU A 289 -21.54 24.35 -16.46
N ILE A 290 -20.95 25.18 -17.34
CA ILE A 290 -19.55 25.05 -17.75
C ILE A 290 -18.62 25.18 -16.55
N SER A 291 -18.81 26.22 -15.71
CA SER A 291 -17.96 26.46 -14.54
C SER A 291 -18.05 25.31 -13.53
N ASN A 292 -19.26 24.81 -13.29
CA ASN A 292 -19.49 23.67 -12.41
C ASN A 292 -18.80 22.40 -12.95
N LEU A 293 -18.96 22.09 -14.25
CA LEU A 293 -18.31 20.90 -14.82
C LEU A 293 -16.79 21.02 -14.81
N LEU A 294 -16.23 22.20 -15.10
CA LEU A 294 -14.79 22.44 -14.99
C LEU A 294 -14.29 22.12 -13.57
N ALA A 295 -14.99 22.58 -12.54
CA ALA A 295 -14.62 22.37 -11.13
C ALA A 295 -14.59 20.89 -10.71
N VAL A 296 -15.47 20.05 -11.27
CA VAL A 296 -15.56 18.61 -10.91
C VAL A 296 -15.03 17.64 -11.98
N SER A 297 -14.59 18.14 -13.13
CA SER A 297 -14.15 17.33 -14.28
C SER A 297 -13.10 16.27 -13.94
N ASP A 298 -12.17 16.56 -13.04
CA ASP A 298 -11.11 15.62 -12.64
C ASP A 298 -11.65 14.39 -11.90
N LYS A 299 -12.90 14.44 -11.42
CA LYS A 299 -13.58 13.34 -10.72
C LYS A 299 -14.15 12.29 -11.68
N LEU A 300 -14.16 12.57 -12.99
CA LEU A 300 -14.40 11.56 -14.03
C LEU A 300 -13.28 10.53 -14.14
N VAL A 301 -12.08 10.85 -13.62
CA VAL A 301 -10.96 9.90 -13.48
C VAL A 301 -11.06 9.22 -12.11
N ARG A 302 -11.08 7.89 -12.10
CA ARG A 302 -11.18 7.05 -10.90
C ARG A 302 -10.14 7.46 -9.85
N LYS A 303 -10.61 7.63 -8.61
CA LYS A 303 -9.79 7.89 -7.42
C LYS A 303 -9.79 6.68 -6.49
N SER A 304 -8.65 6.44 -5.83
CA SER A 304 -8.47 5.36 -4.86
C SER A 304 -8.39 5.94 -3.46
N VAL A 305 -9.28 5.50 -2.56
CA VAL A 305 -9.34 5.96 -1.17
C VAL A 305 -8.77 4.88 -0.26
N TRP A 306 -7.65 5.18 0.38
CA TRP A 306 -6.97 4.32 1.33
C TRP A 306 -7.00 4.91 2.73
N ILE A 307 -7.34 4.07 3.69
CA ILE A 307 -7.48 4.39 5.10
C ILE A 307 -6.33 3.67 5.81
N VAL A 308 -5.34 4.44 6.24
CA VAL A 308 -4.07 3.94 6.78
C VAL A 308 -4.03 4.15 8.28
N GLY A 309 -3.61 3.15 9.05
CA GLY A 309 -3.39 3.33 10.48
C GLY A 309 -2.70 2.13 11.12
N GLY A 310 -2.26 2.31 12.37
CA GLY A 310 -1.63 1.24 13.14
C GLY A 310 -2.64 0.30 13.80
N ASP A 311 -2.14 -0.73 14.48
CA ASP A 311 -2.98 -1.69 15.19
C ASP A 311 -3.80 -1.07 16.32
N GLY A 312 -3.26 -0.07 17.04
CA GLY A 312 -4.01 0.61 18.09
C GLY A 312 -5.24 1.37 17.60
N TRP A 313 -5.25 1.83 16.35
CA TRP A 313 -6.47 2.36 15.74
C TRP A 313 -7.42 1.22 15.39
N ALA A 314 -6.96 0.26 14.57
CA ALA A 314 -7.83 -0.73 13.94
C ALA A 314 -8.41 -1.77 14.90
N TYR A 315 -7.66 -2.14 15.95
CA TYR A 315 -8.06 -3.18 16.89
C TYR A 315 -8.79 -2.60 18.10
N ASP A 316 -8.46 -1.37 18.49
CA ASP A 316 -8.92 -0.74 19.72
C ASP A 316 -9.84 0.46 19.47
N ILE A 317 -9.32 1.68 19.42
CA ILE A 317 -10.13 2.91 19.55
C ILE A 317 -11.02 3.17 18.33
N GLY A 318 -10.52 2.88 17.12
CA GLY A 318 -11.24 3.08 15.87
C GLY A 318 -11.91 1.82 15.34
N TYR A 319 -11.92 0.72 16.11
CA TYR A 319 -12.49 -0.54 15.65
C TYR A 319 -13.98 -0.43 15.31
N GLY A 320 -14.78 0.28 16.13
CA GLY A 320 -16.22 0.44 15.86
C GLY A 320 -16.50 1.14 14.53
N GLY A 321 -15.74 2.20 14.23
CA GLY A 321 -15.78 2.90 12.95
C GLY A 321 -15.30 2.03 11.79
N LEU A 322 -14.18 1.35 11.97
CA LEU A 322 -13.62 0.42 10.98
C LEU A 322 -14.63 -0.67 10.61
N ASP A 323 -15.24 -1.31 11.60
CA ASP A 323 -16.26 -2.34 11.44
C ASP A 323 -17.46 -1.82 10.64
N HIS A 324 -17.97 -0.65 11.00
CA HIS A 324 -19.08 0.00 10.29
C HIS A 324 -18.75 0.32 8.83
N VAL A 325 -17.56 0.85 8.56
CA VAL A 325 -17.14 1.20 7.21
C VAL A 325 -16.93 -0.05 6.35
N LEU A 326 -16.38 -1.14 6.91
CA LEU A 326 -16.31 -2.43 6.23
C LEU A 326 -17.70 -2.99 5.92
N ALA A 327 -18.66 -2.88 6.85
CA ALA A 327 -20.03 -3.33 6.65
C ALA A 327 -20.79 -2.53 5.58
N SER A 328 -20.42 -1.27 5.35
CA SER A 328 -21.13 -0.35 4.46
C SER A 328 -21.12 -0.76 2.98
N GLY A 329 -20.17 -1.59 2.55
CA GLY A 329 -20.01 -1.98 1.15
C GLY A 329 -19.40 -0.92 0.24
N HIS A 330 -19.07 0.27 0.74
CA HIS A 330 -18.42 1.32 -0.05
C HIS A 330 -17.00 0.91 -0.49
N ASN A 331 -16.59 1.40 -1.67
CA ASN A 331 -15.28 1.09 -2.25
C ASN A 331 -14.16 1.92 -1.61
N VAL A 332 -13.74 1.49 -0.42
CA VAL A 332 -12.58 1.99 0.33
C VAL A 332 -11.61 0.86 0.63
N LYS A 333 -10.32 1.20 0.77
CA LYS A 333 -9.25 0.26 1.12
C LYS A 333 -8.69 0.63 2.48
N MET A 334 -8.41 -0.35 3.31
CA MET A 334 -7.83 -0.15 4.63
C MET A 334 -6.49 -0.86 4.69
N LEU A 335 -5.45 -0.15 5.14
CA LEU A 335 -4.13 -0.68 5.39
C LEU A 335 -3.80 -0.52 6.87
N VAL A 336 -3.81 -1.64 7.58
CA VAL A 336 -3.43 -1.73 8.98
C VAL A 336 -1.97 -2.12 9.07
N LEU A 337 -1.15 -1.19 9.57
CA LEU A 337 0.28 -1.38 9.83
C LEU A 337 0.42 -1.98 11.23
N ASP A 338 0.34 -3.31 11.32
CA ASP A 338 0.24 -4.01 12.60
C ASP A 338 1.62 -4.18 13.23
N THR A 339 1.91 -3.33 14.20
CA THR A 339 3.11 -3.40 15.03
C THR A 339 2.86 -4.15 16.33
N GLU A 340 1.63 -4.58 16.57
CA GLU A 340 1.17 -5.32 17.76
C GLU A 340 1.39 -4.60 19.09
N VAL A 341 1.63 -3.29 19.06
CA VAL A 341 1.75 -2.40 20.22
C VAL A 341 1.43 -0.97 19.78
N TYR A 342 1.13 -0.08 20.71
CA TYR A 342 1.05 1.35 20.41
C TYR A 342 2.47 1.91 20.30
N SER A 343 3.06 1.79 19.11
CA SER A 343 4.46 2.13 18.86
C SER A 343 4.79 3.59 19.19
N ASN A 344 3.96 4.54 18.71
CA ASN A 344 4.22 5.97 18.85
C ASN A 344 4.29 6.45 20.30
N THR A 345 3.39 5.96 21.15
CA THR A 345 3.25 6.41 22.55
C THR A 345 4.19 5.65 23.50
N GLY A 346 5.13 4.87 22.96
CA GLY A 346 6.17 4.20 23.71
C GLY A 346 5.83 2.77 24.14
N GLY A 347 5.09 2.03 23.31
CA GLY A 347 4.93 0.58 23.41
C GLY A 347 3.89 0.10 24.43
N GLN A 348 2.70 0.71 24.44
CA GLN A 348 1.54 0.20 25.20
C GLN A 348 0.96 -1.05 24.54
N ALA A 349 0.41 -1.94 25.37
CA ALA A 349 -0.35 -3.09 24.89
C ALA A 349 -1.60 -2.64 24.11
N SER A 350 -1.86 -3.30 22.98
CA SER A 350 -3.07 -3.21 22.18
C SER A 350 -3.84 -4.53 22.23
N LYS A 351 -5.07 -4.56 21.71
CA LYS A 351 -5.75 -5.85 21.44
C LYS A 351 -5.04 -6.69 20.35
N ALA A 352 -4.13 -6.08 19.59
CA ALA A 352 -3.26 -6.78 18.65
C ALA A 352 -2.00 -7.36 19.30
N THR A 353 -1.64 -6.96 20.53
CA THR A 353 -0.50 -7.52 21.25
C THR A 353 -0.70 -9.03 21.48
N PRO A 354 0.32 -9.86 21.19
CA PRO A 354 0.22 -11.30 21.35
C PRO A 354 0.31 -11.81 22.78
N LEU A 355 -0.18 -13.04 22.96
CA LEU A 355 -0.05 -13.81 24.20
C LEU A 355 1.43 -13.97 24.58
N GLY A 356 1.78 -13.61 25.81
CA GLY A 356 3.14 -13.71 26.35
C GLY A 356 4.07 -12.52 26.05
N ALA A 357 3.68 -11.57 25.19
CA ALA A 357 4.51 -10.39 24.94
C ALA A 357 4.38 -9.36 26.06
N ILE A 358 5.51 -8.79 26.47
CA ILE A 358 5.57 -7.65 27.38
C ILE A 358 5.36 -6.35 26.62
N ALA A 359 4.51 -5.50 27.19
CA ALA A 359 4.30 -4.11 26.77
C ALA A 359 3.87 -3.28 28.00
N LYS A 360 3.81 -1.95 27.89
CA LYS A 360 3.20 -1.14 28.96
C LYS A 360 1.72 -1.55 29.13
N PHE A 361 1.27 -1.68 30.38
CA PHE A 361 -0.02 -2.28 30.77
C PHE A 361 -0.13 -3.81 30.55
N ALA A 362 0.95 -4.48 30.14
CA ALA A 362 1.08 -5.93 30.08
C ALA A 362 2.50 -6.36 30.56
N ALA A 363 2.92 -5.86 31.72
CA ALA A 363 4.29 -6.00 32.22
C ALA A 363 4.69 -7.46 32.56
N ALA A 364 3.71 -8.27 32.99
CA ALA A 364 3.88 -9.71 33.24
C ALA A 364 3.65 -10.57 31.97
N GLY A 365 3.72 -9.96 30.79
CA GLY A 365 3.23 -10.56 29.55
C GLY A 365 1.71 -10.45 29.44
N LYS A 366 1.20 -10.35 28.22
CA LYS A 366 -0.25 -10.31 27.99
C LYS A 366 -0.84 -11.73 28.10
N HIS A 367 -1.86 -11.93 28.94
CA HIS A 367 -2.51 -13.24 29.16
C HIS A 367 -3.64 -13.57 28.19
N THR A 368 -4.03 -12.64 27.32
CA THR A 368 -5.07 -12.85 26.30
C THR A 368 -4.47 -13.00 24.92
N ARG A 369 -5.11 -13.80 24.07
CA ARG A 369 -4.73 -13.97 22.67
C ARG A 369 -4.85 -12.65 21.90
N LYS A 370 -4.15 -12.55 20.77
CA LYS A 370 -4.34 -11.49 19.78
C LYS A 370 -5.78 -11.54 19.26
N LYS A 371 -6.46 -10.39 19.17
CA LYS A 371 -7.77 -10.30 18.51
C LYS A 371 -7.60 -10.63 17.02
N ASP A 372 -8.45 -11.49 16.47
CA ASP A 372 -8.39 -11.89 15.06
C ASP A 372 -9.26 -10.95 14.19
N LEU A 373 -8.72 -9.77 13.87
CA LEU A 373 -9.43 -8.76 13.07
C LEU A 373 -9.78 -9.28 11.67
N GLY A 374 -8.88 -10.03 11.04
CA GLY A 374 -9.10 -10.56 9.71
C GLY A 374 -10.27 -11.55 9.67
N MET A 375 -10.37 -12.45 10.64
CA MET A 375 -11.52 -13.35 10.78
C MET A 375 -12.83 -12.60 10.99
N MET A 376 -12.82 -11.55 11.82
CA MET A 376 -14.00 -10.73 12.06
C MET A 376 -14.46 -10.06 10.75
N ALA A 377 -13.53 -9.46 10.00
CA ALA A 377 -13.84 -8.84 8.71
C ALA A 377 -14.33 -9.86 7.66
N MET A 378 -13.74 -11.06 7.62
CA MET A 378 -14.17 -12.14 6.71
C MET A 378 -15.61 -12.61 6.98
N SER A 379 -16.13 -12.42 8.19
CA SER A 379 -17.49 -12.86 8.54
C SER A 379 -18.60 -12.12 7.79
N TYR A 380 -18.34 -10.93 7.26
CA TYR A 380 -19.28 -10.21 6.39
C TYR A 380 -19.49 -10.88 5.02
N GLY A 381 -18.50 -11.65 4.54
CA GLY A 381 -18.55 -12.35 3.26
C GLY A 381 -18.32 -11.47 2.02
N ASN A 382 -18.55 -10.15 2.10
CA ASN A 382 -18.39 -9.18 1.01
C ASN A 382 -17.21 -8.21 1.20
N VAL A 383 -16.32 -8.47 2.17
CA VAL A 383 -15.10 -7.69 2.41
C VAL A 383 -13.90 -8.47 1.87
N TYR A 384 -13.07 -7.84 1.04
CA TYR A 384 -11.78 -8.43 0.68
C TYR A 384 -10.84 -8.33 1.88
N VAL A 385 -10.18 -9.41 2.30
CA VAL A 385 -9.27 -9.40 3.45
C VAL A 385 -7.94 -10.03 3.07
N ALA A 386 -6.82 -9.43 3.43
CA ALA A 386 -5.52 -10.07 3.27
C ALA A 386 -4.62 -9.82 4.47
N GLN A 387 -3.88 -10.84 4.88
CA GLN A 387 -2.80 -10.73 5.86
C GLN A 387 -1.47 -10.93 5.15
N VAL A 388 -0.58 -9.94 5.26
CA VAL A 388 0.64 -9.84 4.46
C VAL A 388 1.87 -9.64 5.35
N ALA A 389 3.03 -10.06 4.85
CA ALA A 389 4.32 -9.76 5.44
C ALA A 389 5.39 -9.74 4.34
N MET A 390 5.92 -8.56 4.01
CA MET A 390 6.87 -8.37 2.90
C MET A 390 8.13 -9.24 3.03
N GLY A 391 8.65 -9.42 4.24
CA GLY A 391 9.82 -10.24 4.50
C GLY A 391 9.57 -11.74 4.35
N ALA A 392 8.30 -12.17 4.48
CA ALA A 392 7.90 -13.57 4.31
C ALA A 392 7.58 -13.90 2.84
N ASN A 393 6.78 -13.06 2.17
CA ASN A 393 6.39 -13.26 0.78
C ASN A 393 6.07 -11.91 0.09
N ASP A 394 7.06 -11.38 -0.63
CA ASP A 394 6.97 -10.13 -1.37
C ASP A 394 5.95 -10.19 -2.53
N ALA A 395 5.92 -11.30 -3.28
CA ALA A 395 4.98 -11.53 -4.36
C ALA A 395 3.52 -11.55 -3.87
N GLN A 396 3.25 -12.22 -2.75
CA GLN A 396 1.91 -12.25 -2.13
C GLN A 396 1.47 -10.86 -1.67
N THR A 397 2.40 -10.05 -1.14
CA THR A 397 2.10 -8.68 -0.72
C THR A 397 1.67 -7.82 -1.91
N ILE A 398 2.41 -7.85 -3.03
CA ILE A 398 2.05 -7.11 -4.25
C ILE A 398 0.68 -7.59 -4.78
N LYS A 399 0.47 -8.90 -4.84
CA LYS A 399 -0.80 -9.49 -5.27
C LYS A 399 -1.97 -9.00 -4.41
N ALA A 400 -1.81 -8.98 -3.09
CA ALA A 400 -2.85 -8.52 -2.18
C ALA A 400 -3.21 -7.05 -2.37
N PHE A 401 -2.24 -6.17 -2.61
CA PHE A 401 -2.48 -4.75 -2.89
C PHE A 401 -3.24 -4.55 -4.21
N LEU A 402 -2.83 -5.26 -5.27
CA LEU A 402 -3.50 -5.21 -6.57
C LEU A 402 -4.93 -5.76 -6.51
N GLU A 403 -5.13 -6.89 -5.82
CA GLU A 403 -6.46 -7.49 -5.65
C GLU A 403 -7.38 -6.58 -4.83
N ALA A 404 -6.90 -6.08 -3.68
CA ALA A 404 -7.66 -5.14 -2.84
C ALA A 404 -8.09 -3.90 -3.62
N GLU A 405 -7.17 -3.25 -4.34
CA GLU A 405 -7.47 -2.06 -5.16
C GLU A 405 -8.47 -2.36 -6.28
N SER A 406 -8.34 -3.51 -6.93
CA SER A 406 -9.24 -3.92 -8.02
C SER A 406 -10.63 -4.32 -7.53
N TYR A 407 -10.79 -4.69 -6.26
CA TYR A 407 -12.07 -5.09 -5.69
C TYR A 407 -13.02 -3.88 -5.63
N ASN A 408 -14.24 -4.00 -6.17
CA ASN A 408 -15.22 -2.92 -6.10
C ASN A 408 -16.05 -3.01 -4.81
N GLY A 409 -15.41 -2.69 -3.70
CA GLY A 409 -15.99 -2.81 -2.36
C GLY A 409 -14.93 -2.60 -1.28
N PRO A 410 -15.29 -2.83 0.00
CA PRO A 410 -14.39 -2.65 1.12
C PRO A 410 -13.27 -3.70 1.09
N ALA A 411 -12.04 -3.26 1.33
CA ALA A 411 -10.89 -4.15 1.44
C ALA A 411 -10.06 -3.83 2.69
N LEU A 412 -9.55 -4.87 3.36
CA LEU A 412 -8.69 -4.78 4.53
C LEU A 412 -7.39 -5.54 4.29
N ILE A 413 -6.27 -4.83 4.40
CA ILE A 413 -4.92 -5.43 4.42
C ILE A 413 -4.33 -5.25 5.80
N ILE A 414 -3.95 -6.35 6.45
CA ILE A 414 -3.26 -6.38 7.73
C ILE A 414 -1.79 -6.73 7.46
N ALA A 415 -0.90 -5.76 7.64
CA ALA A 415 0.50 -5.84 7.26
C ALA A 415 1.41 -5.95 8.49
N TYR A 416 2.11 -7.07 8.63
CA TYR A 416 3.07 -7.24 9.72
C TYR A 416 4.19 -6.20 9.61
N SER A 417 4.26 -5.35 10.62
CA SER A 417 5.14 -4.19 10.65
C SER A 417 6.08 -4.29 11.85
N HIS A 418 7.25 -4.90 11.63
CA HIS A 418 8.28 -4.97 12.66
C HIS A 418 8.67 -3.58 13.19
N CYS A 419 8.94 -3.49 14.49
CA CYS A 419 9.14 -2.22 15.18
C CYS A 419 10.29 -2.30 16.19
N ILE A 420 10.92 -1.16 16.48
CA ILE A 420 11.92 -1.05 17.55
C ILE A 420 11.37 -1.50 18.91
N ALA A 421 10.05 -1.37 19.13
CA ALA A 421 9.37 -1.80 20.34
C ALA A 421 9.39 -3.33 20.54
N HIS A 422 9.67 -4.11 19.48
CA HIS A 422 9.88 -5.55 19.58
C HIS A 422 11.24 -5.88 20.19
N GLY A 423 12.18 -4.92 20.15
CA GLY A 423 13.55 -5.06 20.62
C GLY A 423 14.31 -6.11 19.83
N ILE A 424 14.27 -5.97 18.50
CA ILE A 424 15.02 -6.74 17.51
C ILE A 424 16.09 -5.86 16.87
N ASP A 425 17.09 -6.50 16.23
CA ASP A 425 17.93 -5.80 15.26
C ASP A 425 17.08 -5.45 14.03
N MET A 426 16.87 -4.15 13.79
CA MET A 426 16.04 -3.66 12.68
C MET A 426 16.62 -4.02 11.30
N ALA A 427 17.93 -4.28 11.18
CA ALA A 427 18.50 -4.83 9.94
C ALA A 427 17.96 -6.23 9.65
N LYS A 428 17.60 -7.01 10.68
CA LYS A 428 17.01 -8.35 10.55
C LYS A 428 15.48 -8.36 10.52
N GLY A 429 14.86 -7.19 10.41
CA GLY A 429 13.40 -7.03 10.39
C GLY A 429 12.68 -7.95 9.41
N LEU A 430 13.14 -8.00 8.15
CA LEU A 430 12.55 -8.88 7.12
C LEU A 430 12.68 -10.37 7.45
N HIS A 431 13.82 -10.76 8.03
CA HIS A 431 14.01 -12.13 8.49
C HIS A 431 13.05 -12.46 9.62
N GLN A 432 12.83 -11.53 10.55
CA GLN A 432 11.87 -11.71 11.63
C GLN A 432 10.44 -11.86 11.11
N GLN A 433 10.03 -11.11 10.07
CA GLN A 433 8.73 -11.31 9.41
C GLN A 433 8.61 -12.73 8.80
N LYS A 434 9.70 -13.23 8.21
CA LYS A 434 9.75 -14.58 7.67
C LYS A 434 9.59 -15.64 8.77
N LEU A 435 10.24 -15.48 9.91
CA LEU A 435 10.09 -16.37 11.06
C LEU A 435 8.67 -16.31 11.65
N ALA A 436 8.03 -15.13 11.65
CA ALA A 436 6.64 -14.98 12.06
C ALA A 436 5.70 -15.85 11.19
N ALA A 437 5.90 -15.86 9.87
CA ALA A 437 5.14 -16.72 8.97
C ALA A 437 5.53 -18.20 9.09
N ASP A 438 6.84 -18.51 9.13
CA ASP A 438 7.33 -19.89 9.22
C ASP A 438 6.98 -20.55 10.56
N SER A 439 6.68 -19.81 11.62
CA SER A 439 6.18 -20.35 12.89
C SER A 439 4.66 -20.59 12.93
N GLY A 440 3.93 -20.17 11.88
CA GLY A 440 2.47 -20.16 11.85
C GLY A 440 1.83 -19.06 12.70
N TYR A 441 2.63 -18.25 13.40
CA TYR A 441 2.14 -17.12 14.21
C TYR A 441 1.46 -16.05 13.36
N TRP A 442 2.06 -15.75 12.21
CA TRP A 442 1.54 -14.79 11.24
C TRP A 442 1.23 -15.49 9.90
N PRO A 443 0.10 -16.23 9.80
CA PRO A 443 -0.27 -16.88 8.55
C PRO A 443 -0.50 -15.83 7.45
N LEU A 444 -0.08 -16.13 6.24
CA LEU A 444 -0.35 -15.29 5.07
C LEU A 444 -1.59 -15.83 4.36
N TYR A 445 -2.59 -14.99 4.15
CA TYR A 445 -3.83 -15.40 3.47
C TYR A 445 -4.47 -14.24 2.71
N ARG A 446 -5.38 -14.61 1.81
CA ARG A 446 -6.28 -13.70 1.09
C ARG A 446 -7.69 -14.29 1.10
N TYR A 447 -8.67 -13.44 1.35
CA TYR A 447 -10.09 -13.69 1.22
C TYR A 447 -10.61 -12.79 0.10
N ASP A 448 -11.03 -13.38 -1.01
CA ASP A 448 -11.56 -12.66 -2.16
C ASP A 448 -13.04 -13.03 -2.40
N PRO A 449 -13.99 -12.13 -2.04
CA PRO A 449 -15.42 -12.36 -2.26
C PRO A 449 -15.79 -12.68 -3.71
N ARG A 450 -15.00 -12.24 -4.70
CA ARG A 450 -15.28 -12.48 -6.12
C ARG A 450 -15.20 -13.96 -6.50
N LEU A 451 -14.48 -14.76 -5.72
CA LEU A 451 -14.36 -16.20 -5.96
C LEU A 451 -15.64 -16.98 -5.62
N HIS A 452 -16.46 -16.48 -4.70
CA HIS A 452 -17.78 -17.06 -4.43
C HIS A 452 -18.65 -17.08 -5.69
N ALA A 453 -18.69 -15.97 -6.44
CA ALA A 453 -19.43 -15.88 -7.70
C ALA A 453 -18.91 -16.83 -8.79
N GLN A 454 -17.70 -17.37 -8.62
CA GLN A 454 -17.08 -18.37 -9.52
C GLN A 454 -17.22 -19.80 -8.99
N GLY A 455 -17.96 -20.04 -7.90
CA GLY A 455 -18.05 -21.35 -7.27
C GLY A 455 -16.73 -21.83 -6.66
N LYS A 456 -15.80 -20.92 -6.33
CA LYS A 456 -14.51 -21.22 -5.72
C LYS A 456 -14.51 -20.80 -4.24
N ASN A 457 -13.64 -21.43 -3.45
CA ASN A 457 -13.42 -21.01 -2.07
C ASN A 457 -12.83 -19.58 -2.05
N PRO A 458 -13.49 -18.62 -1.40
CA PRO A 458 -12.97 -17.26 -1.28
C PRO A 458 -11.73 -17.17 -0.40
N PHE A 459 -11.42 -18.15 0.45
CA PHE A 459 -10.26 -18.13 1.33
C PHE A 459 -9.09 -18.89 0.71
N GLN A 460 -7.94 -18.24 0.58
CA GLN A 460 -6.67 -18.84 0.17
C GLN A 460 -5.64 -18.65 1.27
N LEU A 461 -5.08 -19.75 1.77
CA LEU A 461 -3.93 -19.75 2.66
C LEU A 461 -2.65 -19.76 1.81
N ASP A 462 -1.93 -18.64 1.81
CA ASP A 462 -0.74 -18.41 0.97
C ASP A 462 0.58 -18.83 1.67
N SER A 463 0.59 -18.94 3.00
CA SER A 463 1.69 -19.52 3.77
C SER A 463 1.58 -21.05 3.86
N GLY A 464 2.71 -21.74 3.91
CA GLY A 464 2.75 -23.18 4.22
C GLY A 464 2.69 -23.47 5.71
N ALA A 465 2.47 -24.73 6.08
CA ALA A 465 2.41 -25.22 7.47
C ALA A 465 3.61 -24.75 8.32
N PRO A 466 3.43 -24.60 9.66
CA PRO A 466 4.49 -24.19 10.56
C PRO A 466 5.73 -25.09 10.42
N LYS A 467 6.90 -24.47 10.27
CA LYS A 467 8.21 -25.11 10.08
C LYS A 467 9.12 -24.98 11.29
N ILE A 468 8.85 -24.01 12.17
CA ILE A 468 9.59 -23.75 13.40
C ILE A 468 8.62 -23.63 14.57
N ALA A 469 9.11 -23.81 15.80
CA ALA A 469 8.28 -23.55 16.97
C ALA A 469 8.10 -22.04 17.17
N PHE A 470 6.98 -21.63 17.78
CA PHE A 470 6.69 -20.23 18.06
C PHE A 470 7.78 -19.57 18.92
N LYS A 471 8.33 -20.31 19.90
CA LYS A 471 9.44 -19.83 20.73
C LYS A 471 10.69 -19.46 19.93
N ASP A 472 10.94 -20.13 18.80
CA ASP A 472 12.12 -19.89 17.96
C ASP A 472 11.99 -18.59 17.17
N TYR A 473 10.76 -18.11 16.94
CA TYR A 473 10.46 -16.76 16.47
C TYR A 473 10.50 -15.76 17.63
N ALA A 474 9.73 -16.04 18.70
CA ALA A 474 9.44 -15.12 19.79
C ALA A 474 10.70 -14.72 20.59
N TYR A 475 11.60 -15.66 20.86
CA TYR A 475 12.82 -15.36 21.63
C TYR A 475 13.92 -14.64 20.83
N ASN A 476 13.69 -14.30 19.55
CA ASN A 476 14.52 -13.28 18.88
C ASN A 476 14.15 -11.86 19.34
N GLU A 477 13.01 -11.68 20.00
CA GLU A 477 12.47 -10.37 20.37
C GLU A 477 12.61 -10.14 21.87
N THR A 478 13.09 -8.96 22.24
CA THR A 478 13.27 -8.59 23.65
C THR A 478 11.93 -8.53 24.39
N ARG A 479 10.83 -8.21 23.70
CA ARG A 479 9.47 -8.21 24.28
C ARG A 479 9.00 -9.57 24.82
N TYR A 480 9.64 -10.69 24.43
CA TYR A 480 9.40 -12.01 25.04
C TYR A 480 10.53 -12.43 26.00
N ARG A 481 11.79 -12.15 25.63
CA ARG A 481 12.96 -12.54 26.46
C ARG A 481 12.96 -11.87 27.83
N MET A 482 12.46 -10.64 27.94
CA MET A 482 12.36 -9.96 29.24
C MET A 482 11.49 -10.72 30.24
N LEU A 483 10.42 -11.38 29.78
CA LEU A 483 9.56 -12.17 30.66
C LEU A 483 10.29 -13.44 31.12
N GLN A 484 11.00 -14.09 30.19
CA GLN A 484 11.81 -15.27 30.48
C GLN A 484 12.89 -14.98 31.54
N GLN A 485 13.47 -13.78 31.53
CA GLN A 485 14.50 -13.38 32.48
C GLN A 485 13.94 -13.00 33.86
N SER A 486 12.77 -12.33 33.90
CA SER A 486 12.20 -11.81 35.14
C SER A 486 11.27 -12.80 35.85
N HIS A 487 10.48 -13.58 35.11
CA HIS A 487 9.47 -14.51 35.60
C HIS A 487 9.47 -15.81 34.76
N PRO A 488 10.52 -16.65 34.89
CA PRO A 488 10.75 -17.79 33.98
C PRO A 488 9.62 -18.84 33.97
N GLU A 489 9.00 -19.12 35.13
CA GLU A 489 7.88 -20.07 35.22
C GLU A 489 6.64 -19.57 34.47
N GLU A 490 6.30 -18.29 34.64
CA GLU A 490 5.19 -17.64 33.93
C GLU A 490 5.48 -17.54 32.43
N ALA A 491 6.72 -17.21 32.05
CA ALA A 491 7.15 -17.16 30.66
C ALA A 491 6.97 -18.52 29.95
N GLU A 492 7.37 -19.61 30.60
CA GLU A 492 7.22 -20.97 30.07
C GLU A 492 5.73 -21.36 29.93
N ALA A 493 4.91 -21.02 30.94
CA ALA A 493 3.47 -21.27 30.90
C ALA A 493 2.79 -20.51 29.75
N LEU A 494 3.08 -19.22 29.60
CA LEU A 494 2.55 -18.38 28.53
C LEU A 494 3.06 -18.81 27.16
N MET A 495 4.32 -19.23 27.04
CA MET A 495 4.88 -19.71 25.77
C MET A 495 4.21 -21.01 25.31
N LYS A 496 3.92 -21.94 26.24
CA LYS A 496 3.12 -23.14 25.94
C LYS A 496 1.70 -22.78 25.48
N ALA A 497 1.04 -21.86 26.19
CA ALA A 497 -0.29 -21.40 25.83
C ALA A 497 -0.30 -20.68 24.46
N ALA A 498 0.73 -19.90 24.15
CA ALA A 498 0.91 -19.23 22.87
C ALA A 498 1.12 -20.24 21.73
N GLN A 499 1.98 -21.25 21.91
CA GLN A 499 2.16 -22.30 20.91
C GLN A 499 0.85 -23.06 20.64
N ALA A 500 0.08 -23.39 21.69
CA ALA A 500 -1.21 -24.04 21.54
C ALA A 500 -2.20 -23.15 20.75
N ALA A 501 -2.25 -21.85 21.06
CA ALA A 501 -3.09 -20.89 20.36
C ALA A 501 -2.70 -20.74 18.87
N VAL A 502 -1.41 -20.68 18.56
CA VAL A 502 -0.90 -20.64 17.18
C VAL A 502 -1.31 -21.89 16.40
N ASN A 503 -1.17 -23.07 17.00
CA ASN A 503 -1.57 -24.33 16.37
C ASN A 503 -3.09 -24.39 16.12
N GLU A 504 -3.89 -23.96 17.08
CA GLU A 504 -5.36 -23.90 16.95
C GLU A 504 -5.78 -22.92 15.83
N HIS A 505 -5.17 -21.73 15.80
CA HIS A 505 -5.43 -20.73 14.79
C HIS A 505 -5.05 -21.21 13.39
N TRP A 506 -3.88 -21.84 13.25
CA TRP A 506 -3.44 -22.45 12.00
C TRP A 506 -4.44 -23.48 11.49
N ARG A 507 -4.84 -24.44 12.34
CA ARG A 507 -5.80 -25.49 11.97
C ARG A 507 -7.12 -24.90 11.48
N LYS A 508 -7.61 -23.84 12.12
CA LYS A 508 -8.82 -23.16 11.69
C LYS A 508 -8.71 -22.59 10.27
N TYR A 509 -7.61 -21.92 9.95
CA TYR A 509 -7.41 -21.39 8.60
C TYR A 509 -7.11 -22.46 7.56
N GLU A 510 -6.38 -23.50 7.93
CA GLU A 510 -6.17 -24.67 7.07
C GLU A 510 -7.51 -25.35 6.73
N GLU A 511 -8.37 -25.55 7.72
CA GLU A 511 -9.73 -26.03 7.49
C GLU A 511 -10.54 -25.11 6.59
N MET A 512 -10.46 -23.79 6.77
CA MET A 512 -11.14 -22.82 5.90
C MET A 512 -10.64 -22.90 4.45
N ALA A 513 -9.35 -23.13 4.23
CA ALA A 513 -8.78 -23.28 2.89
C ALA A 513 -9.16 -24.63 2.24
N LEU A 514 -9.21 -25.70 3.03
CA LEU A 514 -9.52 -27.06 2.57
C LEU A 514 -11.03 -27.31 2.39
N LYS A 515 -11.88 -26.67 3.20
CA LYS A 515 -13.33 -26.72 3.05
C LYS A 515 -13.71 -25.97 1.77
N GLY A 516 -13.73 -26.70 0.65
CA GLY A 516 -14.51 -26.30 -0.53
C GLY A 516 -15.95 -26.06 -0.11
N ILE A 517 -16.60 -25.07 -0.74
CA ILE A 517 -17.95 -24.54 -0.42
C ILE A 517 -18.81 -25.60 0.27
N GLY A 518 -18.91 -25.51 1.60
CA GLY A 518 -19.97 -26.19 2.33
C GLY A 518 -21.28 -25.63 1.81
N GLN A 519 -22.20 -26.51 1.40
CA GLN A 519 -23.56 -26.10 1.06
C GLN A 519 -24.08 -25.15 2.15
N PRO A 520 -24.84 -24.11 1.78
CA PRO A 520 -25.45 -23.25 2.77
C PRO A 520 -26.23 -24.14 3.73
N HIS A 521 -26.05 -23.91 5.03
CA HIS A 521 -26.88 -24.54 6.04
C HIS A 521 -28.35 -24.35 5.67
N ASP A 522 -29.00 -25.43 5.23
CA ASP A 522 -30.46 -25.53 5.18
C ASP A 522 -30.97 -25.36 6.61
N GLY A 523 -31.36 -24.14 6.95
CA GLY A 523 -31.70 -23.80 8.32
C GLY A 523 -32.18 -22.36 8.54
N ALA A 524 -32.91 -21.79 7.58
CA ALA A 524 -34.00 -20.82 7.76
C ALA A 524 -34.21 -20.06 6.45
N GLY A 525 -35.28 -20.39 5.73
CA GLY A 525 -35.73 -19.60 4.60
C GLY A 525 -36.12 -18.19 5.04
N ALA A 526 -35.40 -17.20 4.53
CA ALA A 526 -35.92 -15.84 4.35
C ALA A 526 -35.39 -15.32 3.01
N MET A 527 -36.29 -15.18 2.05
CA MET A 527 -36.01 -14.65 0.73
C MET A 527 -35.37 -13.26 0.82
N VAL A 528 -34.16 -13.09 0.28
CA VAL A 528 -33.67 -11.79 -0.17
C VAL A 528 -33.53 -11.88 -1.68
N GLY A 529 -34.57 -11.44 -2.38
CA GLY A 529 -34.55 -11.28 -3.82
C GLY A 529 -33.48 -10.28 -4.23
N GLY A 530 -32.70 -10.63 -5.25
CA GLY A 530 -31.71 -9.74 -5.84
C GLY A 530 -32.38 -8.46 -6.36
N ALA A 531 -32.05 -7.34 -5.72
CA ALA A 531 -32.35 -6.04 -6.26
C ALA A 531 -31.36 -5.74 -7.40
N LYS A 532 -31.78 -6.03 -8.63
CA LYS A 532 -31.31 -5.28 -9.80
C LYS A 532 -31.71 -3.82 -9.56
N SER A 533 -30.75 -2.91 -9.57
CA SER A 533 -30.99 -1.47 -9.61
C SER A 533 -31.78 -1.14 -10.89
N ALA A 534 -33.09 -0.99 -10.75
CA ALA A 534 -33.99 -0.61 -11.83
C ALA A 534 -34.37 0.87 -11.68
N GLY A 535 -34.05 1.64 -12.72
CA GLY A 535 -34.88 2.68 -13.31
C GLY A 535 -35.45 3.77 -12.40
N THR A 536 -34.92 4.97 -12.57
CA THR A 536 -35.61 6.26 -12.36
C THR A 536 -37.04 6.23 -12.92
N LEU A 537 -38.03 6.47 -12.06
CA LEU A 537 -39.44 6.66 -12.43
C LEU A 537 -39.67 8.13 -12.83
N GLU A 538 -40.02 8.36 -14.09
CA GLU A 538 -40.66 9.61 -14.55
C GLU A 538 -42.11 9.69 -14.03
N PRO A 539 -42.63 10.88 -13.67
CA PRO A 539 -44.04 11.03 -13.31
C PRO A 539 -44.89 11.18 -14.58
N ARG A 540 -45.81 10.23 -14.80
CA ARG A 540 -46.88 10.37 -15.78
C ARG A 540 -47.94 11.35 -15.27
N VAL A 541 -48.14 12.41 -16.05
CA VAL A 541 -49.30 13.31 -16.03
C VAL A 541 -50.58 12.52 -16.29
N ALA A 542 -51.66 12.82 -15.57
CA ALA A 542 -53.00 12.36 -15.88
C ALA A 542 -53.96 13.56 -15.94
N VAL A 543 -54.56 13.72 -17.13
CA VAL A 543 -55.73 14.53 -17.56
C VAL A 543 -55.78 16.00 -17.18
#